data_AF-A0A2E8TLS9-F1
#
_entry.id   AF-A0A2E8TLS9-F1
#
_cell.length_a   1.000
_cell.length_b   1.000
_cell.length_c   1.000
_cell.angle_alpha   90.00
_cell.angle_beta   90.00
_cell.angle_gamma   90.00
#
_symmetry.space_group_name_H-M   'P 1'
#
loop_
_entity.id
_entity.type
_entity.pdbx_description
1 polymer ?
#
loop_
_entity_poly.entity_id
_entity_poly.type
_entity_poly.pdbx_seq_one_letter_code
_entity_poly.pdbx_strand_id
1 'polypeptide(L)'
;MNKSIFSMNSLSKYSELFQIIGVIGLIASLIFVGLELRQTQKIAIAGQQQARTILRTNQILSTYDFSPEEIGVENIPWSQQSDLQRYNREQRQVYYWTVNENNFYQYTQGMMDQVIWDKEKQYTELQWNHCHLRHVFEA
;
A
#
# COMPACT_ATOMS: atom_id res chain seq x y z
N MET A 1 3.79 65.21 33.32
CA MET A 1 4.68 64.57 32.33
C MET A 1 4.85 63.10 32.70
N ASN A 2 4.20 62.14 32.01
CA ASN A 2 4.69 60.74 31.86
C ASN A 2 3.80 59.78 31.04
N LYS A 3 2.63 60.20 30.51
CA LYS A 3 1.73 59.25 29.83
C LYS A 3 2.25 58.75 28.48
N SER A 4 3.10 59.50 27.78
CA SER A 4 3.63 59.12 26.44
C SER A 4 4.74 58.07 26.50
N ILE A 5 5.61 58.12 27.51
CA ILE A 5 6.74 57.17 27.66
C ILE A 5 6.23 55.78 28.06
N PHE A 6 5.22 55.71 28.94
CA PHE A 6 4.59 54.45 29.33
C PHE A 6 3.82 53.80 28.16
N SER A 7 3.23 54.61 27.28
CA SER A 7 2.55 54.16 26.06
C SER A 7 3.52 53.56 25.04
N MET A 8 4.65 54.21 24.76
CA MET A 8 5.66 53.71 23.81
C MET A 8 6.27 52.37 24.23
N ASN A 9 6.49 52.17 25.54
CA ASN A 9 7.05 50.94 26.08
C ASN A 9 6.08 49.75 26.05
N SER A 10 4.78 50.01 25.97
CA SER A 10 3.75 48.97 25.78
C SER A 10 3.61 48.56 24.31
N LEU A 11 3.65 49.54 23.40
CA LEU A 11 3.58 49.33 21.94
C LEU A 11 4.77 48.52 21.41
N SER A 12 5.99 48.77 21.90
CA SER A 12 7.17 47.97 21.54
C SER A 12 7.04 46.51 21.97
N LYS A 13 6.56 46.27 23.20
CA LYS A 13 6.32 44.91 23.73
C LYS A 13 5.28 44.14 22.92
N TYR A 14 4.21 44.81 22.45
CA TYR A 14 3.23 44.17 21.58
C TYR A 14 3.83 43.82 20.21
N SER A 15 4.66 44.70 19.64
CA SER A 15 5.37 44.44 18.37
C SER A 15 6.29 43.21 18.46
N GLU A 16 7.10 43.11 19.51
CA GLU A 16 7.96 41.94 19.77
C GLU A 16 7.15 40.65 19.91
N LEU A 17 6.02 40.70 20.61
CA LEU A 17 5.12 39.56 20.79
C LEU A 17 4.50 39.11 19.45
N PHE A 18 4.07 40.05 18.60
CA PHE A 18 3.58 39.72 17.25
C PHE A 18 4.67 39.13 16.35
N GLN A 19 5.92 39.60 16.44
CA GLN A 19 7.03 39.03 15.69
C GLN A 19 7.32 37.59 16.10
N ILE A 20 7.35 37.31 17.41
CA ILE A 20 7.55 35.96 17.93
C ILE A 20 6.42 35.03 17.45
N ILE A 21 5.17 35.49 17.55
CA ILE A 21 4.01 34.72 17.06
C ILE A 21 4.12 34.50 15.54
N GLY A 22 4.56 35.50 14.78
CA GLY A 22 4.74 35.39 13.33
C GLY A 22 5.77 34.32 12.94
N VAL A 23 6.93 34.31 13.63
CA VAL A 23 7.97 33.30 13.40
C VAL A 23 7.49 31.91 13.82
N ILE A 24 6.80 31.79 14.96
CA ILE A 24 6.19 30.52 15.39
C ILE A 24 5.16 30.04 14.37
N GLY A 25 4.33 30.94 13.83
CA GLY A 25 3.35 30.64 12.79
C GLY A 25 3.99 30.11 11.51
N LEU A 26 5.10 30.71 11.07
CA LEU A 26 5.89 30.22 9.92
C LEU A 26 6.50 28.84 10.19
N ILE A 27 7.05 28.60 11.38
CA ILE A 27 7.60 27.29 11.73
C ILE A 27 6.50 26.23 11.76
N ALA A 28 5.35 26.54 12.38
CA ALA A 28 4.22 25.64 12.46
C ALA A 28 3.65 25.29 11.08
N SER A 29 3.56 26.26 10.16
CA SER A 29 3.10 26.01 8.80
C SER A 29 4.07 25.13 8.01
N LEU A 30 5.39 25.33 8.14
CA LEU A 30 6.39 24.48 7.51
C LEU A 30 6.37 23.04 8.04
N ILE A 31 6.16 22.85 9.35
CA ILE A 31 6.00 21.52 9.94
C ILE A 31 4.79 20.81 9.33
N PHE A 32 3.64 21.51 9.25
CA PHE A 32 2.42 20.96 8.68
C PHE A 32 2.61 20.54 7.21
N VAL A 33 3.21 21.41 6.40
CA VAL A 33 3.54 21.11 4.99
C VAL A 33 4.49 19.90 4.90
N GLY A 34 5.50 19.82 5.77
CA GLY A 34 6.41 18.67 5.82
C GLY A 34 5.70 17.35 6.11
N LEU A 35 4.69 17.37 7.00
CA LEU A 35 3.86 16.20 7.29
C LEU A 35 2.99 15.81 6.08
N GLU A 36 2.34 16.78 5.43
CA GLU A 36 1.53 16.55 4.23
C GLU A 36 2.35 15.98 3.07
N LEU A 37 3.56 16.49 2.84
CA LEU A 37 4.46 15.99 1.80
C LEU A 37 4.87 14.54 2.08
N ARG A 38 5.20 14.20 3.33
CA ARG A 38 5.54 12.83 3.72
C ARG A 38 4.37 11.87 3.50
N GLN A 39 3.16 12.28 3.85
CA GLN A 39 1.94 11.48 3.61
C GLN A 39 1.68 11.31 2.11
N THR A 40 1.79 12.38 1.33
CA THR A 40 1.60 12.37 -0.12
C THR A 40 2.60 11.44 -0.80
N GLN A 41 3.88 11.52 -0.41
CA GLN A 41 4.93 10.63 -0.92
C GLN A 41 4.60 9.16 -0.62
N LYS A 42 4.15 8.86 0.60
CA LYS A 42 3.77 7.50 0.99
C LYS A 42 2.62 6.96 0.13
N ILE A 43 1.57 7.76 -0.10
CA ILE A 43 0.44 7.40 -0.96
C ILE A 43 0.89 7.21 -2.42
N ALA A 44 1.81 8.05 -2.91
CA ALA A 44 2.32 7.94 -4.28
C ALA A 44 3.10 6.62 -4.51
N ILE A 45 3.98 6.25 -3.57
CA ILE A 45 4.76 4.99 -3.66
C ILE A 45 3.81 3.79 -3.60
N ALA A 46 2.82 3.84 -2.71
CA ALA A 46 1.78 2.82 -2.61
C ALA A 46 0.97 2.64 -3.90
N GLY A 47 0.50 3.76 -4.47
CA GLY A 47 -0.20 3.75 -5.75
C GLY A 47 0.67 3.20 -6.87
N GLN A 48 1.97 3.49 -6.87
CA GLN A 48 2.90 2.93 -7.84
C GLN A 48 3.06 1.41 -7.68
N GLN A 49 3.15 0.89 -6.45
CA GLN A 49 3.21 -0.54 -6.19
C GLN A 49 1.92 -1.23 -6.67
N GLN A 50 0.76 -0.69 -6.33
CA GLN A 50 -0.53 -1.19 -6.80
C GLN A 50 -0.64 -1.17 -8.33
N ALA A 51 -0.17 -0.10 -9.00
CA ALA A 51 -0.18 0.00 -10.45
C ALA A 51 0.71 -1.09 -11.10
N ARG A 52 1.89 -1.37 -10.53
CA ARG A 52 2.75 -2.48 -10.98
C ARG A 52 2.08 -3.83 -10.81
N THR A 53 1.40 -4.05 -9.68
CA THR A 53 0.62 -5.26 -9.44
C THR A 53 -0.47 -5.41 -10.50
N ILE A 54 -1.24 -4.37 -10.79
CA ILE A 54 -2.29 -4.39 -11.83
C ILE A 54 -1.71 -4.74 -13.20
N LEU A 55 -0.60 -4.11 -13.60
CA LEU A 55 0.08 -4.40 -14.86
C LEU A 55 0.52 -5.86 -14.95
N ARG A 56 1.15 -6.38 -13.88
CA ARG A 56 1.61 -7.77 -13.81
C ARG A 56 0.44 -8.75 -13.83
N THR A 57 -0.63 -8.47 -13.09
CA THR A 57 -1.84 -9.32 -13.10
C THR A 57 -2.52 -9.31 -14.45
N ASN A 58 -2.58 -8.17 -15.15
CA ASN A 58 -3.15 -8.09 -16.50
C ASN A 58 -2.31 -8.89 -17.50
N GLN A 59 -0.98 -8.83 -17.39
CA GLN A 59 -0.09 -9.65 -18.21
C GLN A 59 -0.33 -11.15 -17.96
N ILE A 60 -0.41 -11.57 -16.70
CA ILE A 60 -0.69 -12.97 -16.35
C ILE A 60 -2.08 -13.38 -16.86
N LEU A 61 -3.11 -12.56 -16.64
CA LEU A 61 -4.48 -12.87 -17.08
C LEU A 61 -4.63 -12.90 -18.61
N SER A 62 -3.80 -12.16 -19.35
CA SER A 62 -3.81 -12.17 -20.82
C SER A 62 -3.41 -13.52 -21.43
N THR A 63 -2.76 -14.39 -20.65
CA THR A 63 -2.38 -15.73 -21.08
C THR A 63 -3.46 -16.77 -20.82
N TYR A 64 -4.55 -16.41 -20.13
CA TYR A 64 -5.67 -17.33 -19.87
C TYR A 64 -6.69 -17.25 -20.99
N ASP A 65 -7.10 -18.42 -21.48
CA ASP A 65 -8.19 -18.54 -22.45
C ASP A 65 -9.55 -18.75 -21.76
N PHE A 66 -9.55 -18.99 -20.44
CA PHE A 66 -10.74 -19.32 -19.64
C PHE A 66 -11.54 -20.47 -20.26
N SER A 67 -10.85 -21.43 -20.87
CA SER A 67 -11.45 -22.56 -21.55
C SER A 67 -12.14 -23.49 -20.54
N PRO A 68 -13.08 -24.37 -20.98
CA PRO A 68 -13.69 -25.35 -20.09
C PRO A 68 -12.68 -26.29 -19.39
N GLU A 69 -11.49 -26.47 -19.97
CA GLU A 69 -10.41 -27.26 -19.36
C GLU A 69 -9.67 -26.51 -18.23
N GLU A 70 -9.76 -25.18 -18.22
CA GLU A 70 -9.20 -24.29 -17.19
C GLU A 70 -10.18 -24.04 -16.04
N ILE A 71 -11.49 -24.03 -16.33
CA ILE A 71 -12.54 -23.79 -15.34
C ILE A 71 -12.63 -24.99 -14.40
N GLY A 72 -12.30 -24.78 -13.12
CA GLY A 72 -12.46 -25.80 -12.09
C GLY A 72 -11.33 -26.83 -12.05
N VAL A 73 -10.18 -26.54 -12.66
CA VAL A 73 -8.95 -27.35 -12.55
C VAL A 73 -8.57 -27.61 -11.09
N GLU A 74 -8.96 -26.72 -10.17
CA GLU A 74 -8.75 -26.87 -8.72
C GLU A 74 -9.51 -28.06 -8.12
N ASN A 75 -10.58 -28.52 -8.76
CA ASN A 75 -11.36 -29.68 -8.31
C ASN A 75 -10.77 -31.02 -8.77
N ILE A 76 -9.78 -30.99 -9.67
CA ILE A 76 -9.11 -32.19 -10.19
C ILE A 76 -7.88 -32.45 -9.32
N PRO A 77 -7.71 -33.65 -8.74
CA PRO A 77 -6.52 -33.99 -7.98
C PRO A 77 -5.24 -33.77 -8.81
N TRP A 78 -4.22 -33.15 -8.23
CA TRP A 78 -2.96 -32.79 -8.91
C TRP A 78 -2.33 -33.94 -9.73
N SER A 79 -2.38 -35.16 -9.19
CA SER A 79 -1.84 -36.36 -9.85
C SER A 79 -2.59 -36.75 -11.13
N GLN A 80 -3.84 -36.30 -11.30
CA GLN A 80 -4.71 -36.59 -12.43
C GLN A 80 -4.77 -35.44 -13.45
N GLN A 81 -4.15 -34.29 -13.13
CA GLN A 81 -4.10 -33.15 -14.04
C GLN A 81 -3.15 -33.41 -15.20
N SER A 82 -3.53 -32.96 -16.39
CA SER A 82 -2.65 -32.89 -17.56
C SER A 82 -1.53 -31.86 -17.33
N ASP A 83 -0.47 -31.92 -18.16
CA ASP A 83 0.63 -30.94 -18.07
C ASP A 83 0.15 -29.51 -18.28
N LEU A 84 -0.81 -29.30 -19.20
CA LEU A 84 -1.43 -27.99 -19.43
C LEU A 84 -2.23 -27.51 -18.19
N GLN A 85 -3.00 -28.40 -17.56
CA GLN A 85 -3.75 -28.09 -16.35
C GLN A 85 -2.83 -27.71 -15.17
N ARG A 86 -1.71 -28.41 -15.02
CA ARG A 86 -0.69 -28.09 -14.01
C ARG A 86 -0.03 -26.74 -14.28
N TYR A 87 0.35 -26.48 -15.53
CA TYR A 87 0.87 -25.18 -15.94
C TYR A 87 -0.10 -24.05 -15.62
N ASN A 88 -1.39 -24.21 -15.93
CA ASN A 88 -2.42 -23.22 -15.62
C ASN A 88 -2.61 -23.02 -14.11
N ARG A 89 -2.52 -24.08 -13.30
CA ARG A 89 -2.51 -23.99 -11.83
C ARG A 89 -1.30 -23.23 -11.31
N GLU A 90 -0.12 -23.45 -11.88
CA GLU A 90 1.11 -22.73 -11.52
C GLU A 90 1.00 -21.24 -11.86
N GLN A 91 0.56 -20.88 -13.07
CA GLN A 91 0.34 -19.47 -13.44
C GLN A 91 -0.68 -18.78 -12.52
N ARG A 92 -1.70 -19.52 -12.06
CA ARG A 92 -2.72 -18.97 -11.16
C ARG A 92 -2.13 -18.73 -9.78
N GLN A 93 -1.23 -19.60 -9.37
CA GLN A 93 -0.45 -19.40 -8.17
C GLN A 93 0.44 -18.15 -8.25
N VAL A 94 1.12 -17.89 -9.38
CA VAL A 94 1.87 -16.64 -9.60
C VAL A 94 0.98 -15.41 -9.45
N TYR A 95 -0.23 -15.46 -10.01
CA TYR A 95 -1.22 -14.39 -9.87
C TYR A 95 -1.55 -14.14 -8.39
N TYR A 96 -1.88 -15.17 -7.62
CA TYR A 96 -2.19 -15.01 -6.20
C TYR A 96 -0.99 -14.46 -5.41
N TRP A 97 0.23 -14.92 -5.69
CA TRP A 97 1.41 -14.36 -5.03
C TRP A 97 1.63 -12.88 -5.34
N THR A 98 1.43 -12.49 -6.59
CA THR A 98 1.54 -11.08 -7.02
C THR A 98 0.55 -10.19 -6.28
N VAL A 99 -0.69 -10.66 -6.08
CA VAL A 99 -1.71 -9.93 -5.33
C VAL A 99 -1.40 -9.91 -3.84
N ASN A 100 -1.01 -11.05 -3.26
CA ASN A 100 -0.69 -11.16 -1.84
C ASN A 100 0.51 -10.30 -1.43
N GLU A 101 1.54 -10.22 -2.27
CA GLU A 101 2.71 -9.35 -2.07
C GLU A 101 2.27 -7.88 -1.96
N ASN A 102 1.40 -7.44 -2.87
CA ASN A 102 0.83 -6.10 -2.81
C ASN A 102 -0.03 -5.88 -1.56
N ASN A 103 -0.90 -6.84 -1.22
CA ASN A 103 -1.76 -6.73 -0.05
C ASN A 103 -0.93 -6.63 1.25
N PHE A 104 0.12 -7.45 1.37
CA PHE A 104 1.07 -7.35 2.48
C PHE A 104 1.79 -6.00 2.50
N TYR A 105 2.28 -5.53 1.35
CA TYR A 105 2.90 -4.21 1.27
C TYR A 105 1.94 -3.10 1.75
N GLN A 106 0.71 -3.05 1.23
CA GLN A 106 -0.30 -2.06 1.60
C GLN A 106 -0.61 -2.10 3.11
N TYR A 107 -0.68 -3.30 3.71
CA TYR A 107 -0.85 -3.49 5.14
C TYR A 107 0.33 -2.99 5.96
N THR A 108 1.57 -3.33 5.58
CA THR A 108 2.78 -2.83 6.29
C THR A 108 2.90 -1.31 6.25
N GLN A 109 2.38 -0.70 5.19
CA GLN A 109 2.30 0.75 5.08
C GLN A 109 1.07 1.34 5.79
N GLY A 110 0.24 0.55 6.47
CA GLY A 110 -0.94 1.03 7.20
C GLY A 110 -2.05 1.60 6.30
N MET A 111 -2.11 1.17 5.04
CA MET A 111 -3.18 1.54 4.09
C MET A 111 -4.24 0.44 3.93
N MET A 112 -4.10 -0.66 4.66
CA MET A 112 -5.09 -1.73 4.74
C MET A 112 -5.50 -1.91 6.19
N ASP A 113 -6.81 -1.99 6.43
CA ASP A 113 -7.37 -2.23 7.75
C ASP A 113 -7.07 -3.66 8.24
N GLN A 114 -6.96 -3.82 9.56
CA GLN A 114 -6.67 -5.12 10.18
C GLN A 114 -7.70 -6.19 9.81
N VAL A 115 -8.99 -5.85 9.77
CA VAL A 115 -10.07 -6.81 9.46
C VAL A 115 -9.95 -7.32 8.03
N ILE A 116 -9.52 -6.46 7.10
CA ILE A 116 -9.27 -6.86 5.71
C ILE A 116 -8.02 -7.73 5.65
N TRP A 117 -6.94 -7.30 6.31
CA TRP A 117 -5.68 -8.04 6.34
C TRP A 117 -5.84 -9.45 6.91
N ASP A 118 -6.62 -9.62 7.98
CA ASP A 118 -6.86 -10.94 8.57
C ASP A 118 -7.53 -11.91 7.59
N LYS A 119 -8.42 -11.41 6.72
CA LYS A 119 -9.02 -12.21 5.63
C LYS A 119 -8.02 -12.53 4.53
N GLU A 120 -7.26 -11.54 4.08
CA GLU A 120 -6.21 -11.74 3.06
C GLU A 120 -5.14 -12.74 3.54
N LYS A 121 -4.80 -12.70 4.82
CA LYS A 121 -3.89 -13.65 5.45
C LYS A 121 -4.46 -15.07 5.42
N GLN A 122 -5.73 -15.26 5.72
CA GLN A 122 -6.39 -16.58 5.61
C GLN A 122 -6.35 -17.10 4.17
N TYR A 123 -6.64 -16.25 3.17
CA TYR A 123 -6.51 -16.64 1.77
C TYR A 123 -5.06 -17.01 1.41
N THR A 124 -4.09 -16.24 1.87
CA THR A 124 -2.66 -16.51 1.68
C THR A 124 -2.27 -17.88 2.27
N GLU A 125 -2.74 -18.20 3.48
CA GLU A 125 -2.51 -19.49 4.14
C GLU A 125 -3.14 -20.66 3.35
N LEU A 126 -4.38 -20.49 2.87
CA LEU A 126 -5.05 -21.48 2.03
C LEU A 126 -4.25 -21.77 0.75
N GLN A 127 -3.73 -20.73 0.11
CA GLN A 127 -2.90 -20.89 -1.09
C GLN A 127 -1.55 -21.56 -0.74
N TRP A 128 -0.90 -21.17 0.34
CA TRP A 128 0.36 -21.76 0.82
C TRP A 128 0.24 -23.26 1.17
N ASN A 129 -0.95 -23.72 1.57
CA ASN A 129 -1.19 -25.13 1.87
C ASN A 129 -1.14 -26.05 0.63
N HIS A 130 -1.13 -25.50 -0.59
CA HIS A 130 -0.88 -26.28 -1.81
C HIS A 130 0.63 -26.53 -1.99
N CYS A 131 1.18 -27.50 -1.24
CA CYS A 131 2.62 -27.79 -1.23
C CYS A 131 3.26 -27.98 -2.62
N HIS A 132 2.54 -28.60 -3.57
CA HIS A 132 3.02 -28.83 -4.93
C HIS A 132 3.20 -27.55 -5.75
N LEU A 133 2.57 -26.43 -5.36
CA LEU A 133 2.68 -25.13 -6.04
C LEU A 133 3.64 -24.16 -5.35
N ARG A 134 4.24 -24.52 -4.21
CA ARG A 134 5.15 -23.61 -3.48
C ARG A 134 6.39 -23.23 -4.28
N HIS A 135 6.88 -24.12 -5.13
CA HIS A 135 8.06 -23.88 -5.97
C HIS A 135 7.91 -22.66 -6.88
N VAL A 136 6.67 -22.31 -7.25
CA VAL A 136 6.35 -21.13 -8.06
C VAL A 136 6.68 -19.82 -7.34
N PHE A 137 6.74 -19.83 -6.00
CA PHE A 137 7.14 -18.67 -5.21
C PHE A 137 8.67 -18.46 -5.20
N GLU A 138 9.45 -19.53 -5.37
CA GLU A 138 10.91 -19.52 -5.24
C GLU A 138 11.63 -19.25 -6.57
N ALA A 139 10.88 -19.15 -7.67
CA ALA A 139 11.36 -18.91 -9.04
C ALA A 139 11.38 -17.41 -9.40
#